data_AF-A0A8J2SM95-F1
#
_entry.id   AF-A0A8J2SM95-F1
#
_cell.length_a   1.000
_cell.length_b   1.000
_cell.length_c   1.000
_cell.angle_alpha   90.00
_cell.angle_beta   90.00
_cell.angle_gamma   90.00
#
_symmetry.space_group_name_H-M   'P 1'
#
loop_
_entity.id
_entity.type
_entity.pdbx_description
1 polymer ?
#
loop_
_entity_poly.entity_id
_entity_poly.type
_entity_poly.pdbx_seq_one_letter_code
_entity_poly.pdbx_strand_id
1 'polypeptide(L)'
;MAEAEDLRALLSRQHSRIDALEKQLGVTPAEAEDVDLPAAEYNRVFAATVALLIYNCSSGLVISFTAAGGIEGNLSQFGYLLWPLPWTAIFGLCFGTLDSAEAGRRAIRLLRLCCVAHLIVVPLLHWTSGLRGQALFAIFQFLINIFYLPWLCGSMIELLRRRGSRRAQAEYYTSRSLKLAGFQILLLVAAVGQGINRKETYPRIYATFVFSASMSFAWKYMIAIFDVAAVNRREAAKLRLSCIQATALILVGAFVLSGLCGYVLSSQKEPPGAVVLLVGHVMLATGFSSIVPVGRLVWVARYHHGRDDSPA
;
A
#
# COMPACT_ATOMS: atom_id res chain seq x y z
N MET A 1 -17.92 -1.30 -37.84
CA MET A 1 -18.09 0.17 -37.67
C MET A 1 -19.51 0.53 -37.24
N ALA A 2 -20.56 0.05 -37.93
CA ALA A 2 -21.96 0.29 -37.55
C ALA A 2 -22.30 -0.13 -36.09
N GLU A 3 -21.78 -1.26 -35.62
CA GLU A 3 -22.03 -1.76 -34.26
C GLU A 3 -21.45 -0.84 -33.15
N ALA A 4 -20.35 -0.13 -33.44
CA ALA A 4 -19.75 0.82 -32.52
C ALA A 4 -20.51 2.16 -32.47
N GLU A 5 -21.19 2.53 -33.57
CA GLU A 5 -22.05 3.71 -33.63
C GLU A 5 -23.38 3.45 -32.90
N ASP A 6 -23.95 2.26 -33.07
CA ASP A 6 -25.13 1.83 -32.32
C ASP A 6 -24.86 1.77 -30.81
N LEU A 7 -23.68 1.28 -30.38
CA LEU A 7 -23.32 1.27 -28.97
C LEU A 7 -23.19 2.69 -28.38
N ARG A 8 -22.64 3.63 -29.16
CA ARG A 8 -22.52 5.04 -28.76
C ARG A 8 -23.90 5.72 -28.68
N ALA A 9 -24.79 5.41 -29.62
CA ALA A 9 -26.16 5.91 -29.61
C ALA A 9 -26.97 5.34 -28.44
N LEU A 10 -26.70 4.09 -28.04
CA LEU A 10 -27.31 3.48 -26.86
C LEU A 10 -26.82 4.16 -25.57
N LEU A 11 -25.50 4.37 -25.45
CA LEU A 11 -24.89 5.02 -24.28
C LEU A 11 -25.35 6.47 -24.11
N SER A 12 -25.52 7.22 -25.20
CA SER A 12 -26.01 8.60 -25.15
C SER A 12 -27.49 8.67 -24.71
N ARG A 13 -28.33 7.73 -25.16
CA ARG A 13 -29.72 7.61 -24.70
C ARG A 13 -29.84 7.18 -23.24
N GLN A 14 -28.90 6.38 -22.74
CA GLN A 14 -28.87 6.02 -21.33
C GLN A 14 -28.45 7.21 -20.45
N HIS A 15 -27.42 7.96 -20.87
CA HIS A 15 -27.03 9.19 -20.16
C HIS A 15 -28.18 10.20 -20.09
N SER A 16 -28.86 10.47 -21.21
CA SER A 16 -29.96 11.44 -21.22
C SER A 16 -31.16 11.01 -20.36
N ARG A 17 -31.38 9.70 -20.18
CA ARG A 17 -32.40 9.17 -19.28
C ARG A 17 -32.00 9.29 -17.81
N ILE A 18 -30.72 9.09 -17.50
CA ILE A 18 -30.17 9.28 -16.16
C ILE A 18 -30.28 10.76 -15.76
N ASP A 19 -29.85 11.68 -16.62
CA ASP A 19 -29.95 13.13 -16.39
C ASP A 19 -31.41 13.58 -16.16
N ALA A 20 -32.36 12.99 -16.90
CA ALA A 20 -33.78 13.28 -16.76
C ALA A 20 -34.36 12.77 -15.43
N LEU A 21 -33.94 11.57 -14.99
CA LEU A 21 -34.33 11.00 -13.70
C LEU A 21 -33.72 11.79 -12.52
N GLU A 22 -32.46 12.18 -12.63
CA GLU A 22 -31.75 13.01 -11.64
C GLU A 22 -32.43 14.37 -11.46
N LYS A 23 -32.81 15.02 -12.58
CA LYS A 23 -33.57 16.27 -12.57
C LYS A 23 -34.96 16.12 -11.94
N GLN A 24 -35.62 14.97 -12.12
CA GLN A 24 -36.92 14.67 -11.50
C GLN A 24 -36.80 14.39 -10.01
N LEU A 25 -35.69 13.79 -9.57
CA LEU A 25 -35.42 13.49 -8.17
C LEU A 25 -34.88 14.70 -7.39
N GLY A 26 -34.58 15.81 -8.07
CA GLY A 26 -33.96 16.99 -7.45
C GLY A 26 -32.55 16.72 -6.91
N VAL A 27 -31.92 15.62 -7.35
CA VAL A 27 -30.57 15.23 -6.96
C VAL A 27 -29.67 15.65 -8.11
N THR A 28 -28.87 16.70 -7.92
CA THR A 28 -27.76 16.88 -8.85
C THR A 28 -26.72 15.78 -8.55
N PRO A 29 -26.17 15.07 -9.56
CA PRO A 29 -25.22 13.97 -9.34
C PRO A 29 -23.97 14.40 -8.54
N ALA A 30 -23.60 15.69 -8.62
CA ALA A 30 -22.55 16.28 -7.80
C ALA A 30 -22.91 16.36 -6.30
N GLU A 31 -24.17 16.61 -5.95
CA GLU A 31 -24.63 16.68 -4.55
C GLU A 31 -24.70 15.29 -3.89
N ALA A 32 -24.96 14.23 -4.67
CA ALA A 32 -24.96 12.85 -4.18
C ALA A 32 -23.54 12.26 -4.02
N GLU A 33 -22.55 12.73 -4.78
CA GLU A 33 -21.15 12.31 -4.65
C GLU A 33 -20.43 12.86 -3.40
N ASP A 34 -20.98 13.91 -2.77
CA ASP A 34 -20.35 14.62 -1.66
C ASP A 34 -20.89 14.26 -0.26
N VAL A 35 -21.92 13.40 -0.18
CA VAL A 35 -22.45 12.92 1.11
C VAL A 35 -21.45 11.97 1.77
N ASP A 36 -21.01 12.32 2.98
CA ASP A 36 -20.09 11.49 3.76
C ASP A 36 -20.83 10.23 4.25
N LEU A 37 -20.36 9.05 3.81
CA LEU A 37 -21.00 7.79 4.15
C LEU A 37 -20.77 7.44 5.64
N PRO A 38 -21.75 6.78 6.29
CA PRO A 38 -21.59 6.34 7.66
C PRO A 38 -20.51 5.26 7.75
N ALA A 39 -19.63 5.35 8.75
CA ALA A 39 -18.54 4.39 8.95
C ALA A 39 -19.02 2.93 9.13
N ALA A 40 -20.30 2.73 9.46
CA ALA A 40 -20.91 1.41 9.60
C ALA A 40 -20.89 0.58 8.31
N GLU A 41 -20.91 1.22 7.13
CA GLU A 41 -20.84 0.53 5.84
C GLU A 41 -19.50 -0.20 5.65
N TYR A 42 -18.44 0.28 6.32
CA TYR A 42 -17.10 -0.29 6.27
C TYR A 42 -16.82 -1.37 7.31
N ASN A 43 -17.75 -1.65 8.23
CA ASN A 43 -17.52 -2.54 9.37
C ASN A 43 -16.98 -3.92 8.98
N ARG A 44 -17.48 -4.50 7.89
CA ARG A 44 -17.03 -5.81 7.39
C ARG A 44 -15.57 -5.78 6.93
N VAL A 45 -15.20 -4.74 6.18
CA VAL A 45 -13.83 -4.56 5.67
C VAL A 45 -12.88 -4.24 6.83
N PHE A 46 -13.31 -3.44 7.80
CA PHE A 46 -12.58 -3.19 9.04
C PHE A 46 -12.32 -4.50 9.80
N ALA A 47 -13.35 -5.31 10.03
CA ALA A 47 -13.22 -6.57 10.76
C ALA A 47 -12.24 -7.53 10.06
N ALA A 48 -12.36 -7.69 8.74
CA ALA A 48 -11.44 -8.51 7.95
C ALA A 48 -9.99 -8.00 8.04
N THR A 49 -9.80 -6.68 7.89
CA THR A 49 -8.46 -6.05 7.98
C THR A 49 -7.87 -6.20 9.38
N VAL A 50 -8.66 -5.98 10.43
CA VAL A 50 -8.25 -6.16 11.83
C VAL A 50 -7.87 -7.62 12.10
N ALA A 51 -8.67 -8.58 11.63
CA ALA A 51 -8.36 -10.01 11.77
C ALA A 51 -7.03 -10.38 11.12
N LEU A 52 -6.76 -9.90 9.90
CA LEU A 52 -5.47 -10.11 9.21
C LEU A 52 -4.30 -9.49 9.97
N LEU A 53 -4.47 -8.28 10.51
CA LEU A 53 -3.44 -7.58 11.29
C LEU A 53 -3.14 -8.30 12.61
N ILE A 54 -4.18 -8.75 13.32
CA ILE A 54 -4.04 -9.53 14.56
C ILE A 54 -3.34 -10.85 14.25
N TYR A 55 -3.76 -11.56 13.19
CA TYR A 55 -3.11 -12.79 12.77
C TYR A 55 -1.61 -12.56 12.53
N ASN A 56 -1.24 -11.55 11.74
CA ASN A 56 0.15 -11.26 11.43
C ASN A 56 1.00 -10.91 12.67
N CYS A 57 0.46 -10.11 13.60
CA CYS A 57 1.17 -9.76 14.82
C CYS A 57 1.30 -10.95 15.78
N SER A 58 0.22 -11.72 15.96
CA SER A 58 0.20 -12.90 16.84
C SER A 58 1.08 -14.03 16.30
N SER A 59 1.07 -14.28 14.98
CA SER A 59 1.96 -15.26 14.36
C SER A 59 3.42 -14.89 14.56
N GLY A 60 3.78 -13.60 14.42
CA GLY A 60 5.13 -13.13 14.68
C GLY A 60 5.59 -13.35 16.13
N LEU A 61 4.70 -13.14 17.10
CA LEU A 61 4.98 -13.45 18.51
C LEU A 61 5.16 -14.96 18.73
N VAL A 62 4.27 -15.79 18.19
CA VAL A 62 4.37 -17.25 18.29
C VAL A 62 5.70 -17.73 17.70
N ILE A 63 6.10 -17.24 16.53
CA ILE A 63 7.40 -17.58 15.93
C ILE A 63 8.56 -17.16 16.83
N SER A 64 8.46 -15.98 17.47
CA SER A 64 9.52 -15.45 18.32
C SER A 64 9.79 -16.30 19.57
N PHE A 65 8.76 -16.95 20.11
CA PHE A 65 8.83 -17.72 21.37
C PHE A 65 8.85 -19.23 21.19
N THR A 66 8.56 -19.74 20.00
CA THR A 66 8.62 -21.18 19.73
C THR A 66 10.00 -21.58 19.21
N ALA A 67 10.50 -22.75 19.60
CA ALA A 67 11.77 -23.33 19.11
C ALA A 67 11.69 -23.77 17.62
N ALA A 68 10.82 -23.15 16.83
CA ALA A 68 10.43 -23.57 15.48
C ALA A 68 11.44 -23.19 14.38
N GLY A 69 12.71 -22.96 14.73
CA GLY A 69 13.79 -22.66 13.79
C GLY A 69 13.98 -21.17 13.45
N GLY A 70 13.44 -20.25 14.26
CA GLY A 70 13.62 -18.79 14.10
C GLY A 70 13.10 -18.26 12.77
N ILE A 71 13.75 -17.22 12.22
CA ILE A 71 13.35 -16.60 10.94
C ILE A 71 13.34 -17.58 9.75
N GLU A 72 14.17 -18.62 9.78
CA GLU A 72 14.30 -19.61 8.71
C GLU A 72 13.31 -20.77 8.88
N GLY A 73 12.58 -20.82 10.00
CA GLY A 73 11.57 -21.84 10.28
C GLY A 73 10.39 -21.80 9.30
N ASN A 74 9.72 -22.94 9.12
CA ASN A 74 8.58 -23.05 8.19
C ASN A 74 7.45 -22.06 8.55
N LEU A 75 7.18 -21.88 9.84
CA LEU A 75 6.16 -20.94 10.30
C LEU A 75 6.54 -19.49 10.00
N SER A 76 7.82 -19.15 10.16
CA SER A 76 8.35 -17.83 9.80
C SER A 76 8.26 -17.56 8.30
N GLN A 77 8.65 -18.53 7.48
CA GLN A 77 8.51 -18.47 6.03
C GLN A 77 7.07 -18.26 5.58
N PHE A 78 6.12 -18.98 6.18
CA PHE A 78 4.70 -18.74 5.93
C PHE A 78 4.26 -17.34 6.37
N GLY A 79 4.76 -16.87 7.52
CA GLY A 79 4.59 -15.50 7.99
C GLY A 79 5.08 -14.45 6.98
N TYR A 80 6.28 -14.64 6.40
CA TYR A 80 6.82 -13.74 5.36
C TYR A 80 5.93 -13.67 4.13
N LEU A 81 5.33 -14.78 3.70
CA LEU A 81 4.40 -14.79 2.57
C LEU A 81 3.10 -14.03 2.86
N LEU A 82 2.59 -14.14 4.09
CA LEU A 82 1.36 -13.48 4.52
C LEU A 82 1.54 -12.00 4.85
N TRP A 83 2.70 -11.61 5.37
CA TRP A 83 2.97 -10.27 5.90
C TRP A 83 2.56 -9.10 4.98
N PRO A 84 2.75 -9.16 3.64
CA PRO A 84 2.36 -8.07 2.75
C PRO A 84 0.85 -7.85 2.64
N LEU A 85 0.03 -8.89 2.85
CA LEU A 85 -1.43 -8.81 2.71
C LEU A 85 -2.07 -7.84 3.72
N PRO A 86 -1.78 -7.90 5.04
CA PRO A 86 -2.25 -6.91 5.99
C PRO A 86 -1.86 -5.47 5.63
N TRP A 87 -0.68 -5.24 5.04
CA TRP A 87 -0.25 -3.90 4.60
C TRP A 87 -1.05 -3.42 3.38
N THR A 88 -1.29 -4.30 2.40
CA THR A 88 -2.18 -3.99 1.27
C THR A 88 -3.60 -3.71 1.76
N ALA A 89 -4.11 -4.50 2.70
CA ALA A 89 -5.46 -4.33 3.25
C ALA A 89 -5.59 -3.00 4.02
N ILE A 90 -4.63 -2.64 4.88
CA ILE A 90 -4.70 -1.38 5.63
C ILE A 90 -4.52 -0.15 4.73
N PHE A 91 -3.65 -0.21 3.70
CA PHE A 91 -3.57 0.87 2.71
C PHE A 91 -4.84 0.95 1.87
N GLY A 92 -5.38 -0.20 1.45
CA GLY A 92 -6.68 -0.33 0.79
C GLY A 92 -7.80 0.31 1.61
N LEU A 93 -7.84 0.06 2.92
CA LEU A 93 -8.80 0.65 3.83
C LEU A 93 -8.60 2.16 3.97
N CYS A 94 -7.37 2.65 4.07
CA CYS A 94 -7.07 4.08 4.17
C CYS A 94 -7.60 4.86 2.95
N PHE A 95 -7.35 4.37 1.73
CA PHE A 95 -7.74 5.07 0.49
C PHE A 95 -9.12 4.65 -0.03
N GLY A 96 -9.65 3.52 0.40
CA GLY A 96 -10.97 3.02 0.04
C GLY A 96 -12.10 3.64 0.87
N THR A 97 -11.78 4.36 1.95
CA THR A 97 -12.75 5.09 2.77
C THR A 97 -12.71 6.59 2.51
N LEU A 98 -12.32 7.02 1.31
CA LEU A 98 -12.24 8.45 0.97
C LEU A 98 -13.59 9.16 1.04
N ASP A 99 -14.69 8.42 0.90
CA ASP A 99 -16.07 8.88 1.00
C ASP A 99 -16.64 8.84 2.44
N SER A 100 -15.87 8.45 3.45
CA SER A 100 -16.28 8.45 4.87
C SER A 100 -15.17 8.97 5.78
N ALA A 101 -15.33 10.19 6.31
CA ALA A 101 -14.29 10.84 7.11
C ALA A 101 -14.00 10.07 8.40
N GLU A 102 -15.06 9.57 9.03
CA GLU A 102 -14.95 8.79 10.25
C GLU A 102 -14.25 7.44 10.01
N ALA A 103 -14.60 6.73 8.94
CA ALA A 103 -13.91 5.51 8.55
C ALA A 103 -12.44 5.78 8.24
N GLY A 104 -12.11 6.84 7.49
CA GLY A 104 -10.74 7.25 7.22
C GLY A 104 -9.92 7.50 8.49
N ARG A 105 -10.49 8.20 9.49
CA ARG A 105 -9.83 8.40 10.79
C ARG A 105 -9.57 7.09 11.53
N ARG A 106 -10.53 6.16 11.51
CA ARG A 106 -10.36 4.82 12.11
C ARG A 106 -9.28 4.01 11.42
N ALA A 107 -9.21 4.06 10.08
CA ALA A 107 -8.18 3.39 9.29
C ALA A 107 -6.77 3.90 9.66
N ILE A 108 -6.59 5.21 9.80
CA ILE A 108 -5.30 5.81 10.21
C ILE A 108 -4.92 5.42 11.65
N ARG A 109 -5.87 5.36 12.58
CA ARG A 109 -5.61 4.87 13.95
C ARG A 109 -5.20 3.40 13.93
N LEU A 110 -5.87 2.57 13.13
CA LEU A 110 -5.52 1.16 12.97
C LEU A 110 -4.13 0.97 12.36
N LEU A 111 -3.77 1.77 11.36
CA LEU A 111 -2.42 1.80 10.78
C LEU A 111 -1.36 2.14 11.85
N ARG A 112 -1.62 3.17 12.67
CA ARG A 112 -0.71 3.53 13.77
C ARG A 112 -0.56 2.39 14.78
N LEU A 113 -1.67 1.78 15.20
CA LEU A 113 -1.66 0.66 16.13
C LEU A 113 -0.87 -0.54 15.58
N CYS A 114 -1.04 -0.85 14.29
CA CYS A 114 -0.26 -1.87 13.60
C CYS A 114 1.25 -1.55 13.64
N CYS A 115 1.65 -0.31 13.35
CA CYS A 115 3.06 0.10 13.43
C CYS A 115 3.62 -0.04 14.85
N VAL A 116 2.84 0.31 15.89
CA VAL A 116 3.23 0.15 17.30
C VAL A 116 3.40 -1.34 17.65
N ALA A 117 2.49 -2.21 17.20
CA ALA A 117 2.65 -3.64 17.41
C ALA A 117 3.93 -4.17 16.74
N HIS A 118 4.21 -3.75 15.50
CA HIS A 118 5.42 -4.18 14.78
C HIS A 118 6.73 -3.65 15.38
N LEU A 119 6.70 -2.51 16.08
CA LEU A 119 7.85 -2.01 16.84
C LEU A 119 8.30 -3.00 17.92
N ILE A 120 7.41 -3.86 18.39
CA ILE A 120 7.73 -4.90 19.39
C ILE A 120 7.96 -6.23 18.70
N VAL A 121 7.00 -6.67 17.88
CA VAL A 121 6.98 -8.03 17.30
C VAL A 121 8.18 -8.28 16.39
N VAL A 122 8.50 -7.35 15.48
CA VAL A 122 9.56 -7.59 14.48
C VAL A 122 10.95 -7.58 15.11
N PRO A 123 11.31 -6.63 15.99
CA PRO A 123 12.59 -6.68 16.68
C PRO A 123 12.73 -7.92 17.56
N LEU A 124 11.68 -8.32 18.26
CA LEU A 124 11.71 -9.53 19.09
C LEU A 124 12.01 -10.77 18.25
N LEU A 125 11.36 -10.92 17.10
CA LEU A 125 11.59 -12.03 16.16
C LEU A 125 13.06 -12.12 15.72
N HIS A 126 13.67 -10.99 15.36
CA HIS A 126 15.07 -10.94 14.96
C HIS A 126 16.01 -11.18 16.15
N TRP A 127 15.66 -10.65 17.33
CA TRP A 127 16.44 -10.78 18.55
C TRP A 127 16.51 -12.23 19.01
N THR A 128 15.38 -12.93 19.08
CA THR A 128 15.32 -14.35 19.48
C THR A 128 15.95 -15.27 18.43
N SER A 129 16.04 -14.82 17.17
CA SER A 129 16.76 -15.51 16.11
C SER A 129 18.27 -15.19 16.06
N GLY A 130 18.81 -14.45 17.05
CA GLY A 130 20.23 -14.11 17.14
C GLY A 130 20.69 -12.94 16.26
N LEU A 131 19.79 -12.31 15.50
CA LEU A 131 20.08 -11.20 14.59
C LEU A 131 19.94 -9.83 15.25
N ARG A 132 20.74 -9.58 16.29
CA ARG A 132 20.64 -8.35 17.12
C ARG A 132 20.77 -7.06 16.31
N GLY A 133 21.66 -7.02 15.31
CA GLY A 133 21.81 -5.84 14.44
C GLY A 133 20.54 -5.54 13.63
N GLN A 134 19.89 -6.57 13.08
CA GLN A 134 18.64 -6.41 12.35
C GLN A 134 17.47 -6.06 13.29
N ALA A 135 17.49 -6.56 14.53
CA ALA A 135 16.51 -6.16 15.54
C ALA A 135 16.58 -4.65 15.84
N LEU A 136 17.78 -4.10 16.04
CA LEU A 136 17.98 -2.65 16.24
C LEU A 136 17.55 -1.84 15.01
N PHE A 137 17.89 -2.31 13.82
CA PHE A 137 17.45 -1.68 12.58
C PHE A 137 15.91 -1.69 12.46
N ALA A 138 15.26 -2.80 12.80
CA ALA A 138 13.81 -2.93 12.80
C ALA A 138 13.15 -1.96 13.81
N ILE A 139 13.73 -1.77 14.99
CA ILE A 139 13.25 -0.76 15.96
C ILE A 139 13.26 0.61 15.31
N PHE A 140 14.40 1.02 14.75
CA PHE A 140 14.52 2.33 14.09
C PHE A 140 13.54 2.50 12.93
N GLN A 141 13.41 1.48 12.09
CA GLN A 141 12.45 1.41 10.99
C GLN A 141 11.01 1.63 11.47
N PHE A 142 10.56 0.90 12.50
CA PHE A 142 9.19 1.01 12.97
C PHE A 142 8.94 2.29 13.78
N LEU A 143 9.95 2.84 14.45
CA LEU A 143 9.87 4.18 15.05
C LEU A 143 9.55 5.24 13.99
N ILE A 144 10.27 5.24 12.86
CA ILE A 144 9.96 6.14 11.74
C ILE A 144 8.54 5.88 11.23
N ASN A 145 8.17 4.62 10.99
CA ASN A 145 6.88 4.27 10.42
C ASN A 145 5.68 4.61 11.31
N ILE A 146 5.82 4.58 12.64
CA ILE A 146 4.78 4.98 13.60
C ILE A 146 4.34 6.44 13.37
N PHE A 147 5.29 7.32 13.06
CA PHE A 147 5.00 8.74 12.80
C PHE A 147 4.71 8.98 11.32
N TYR A 148 5.60 8.49 10.45
CA TYR A 148 5.57 8.81 9.03
C TYR A 148 4.36 8.21 8.30
N LEU A 149 4.06 6.92 8.48
CA LEU A 149 2.99 6.29 7.69
C LEU A 149 1.59 6.85 8.02
N PRO A 150 1.18 6.97 9.30
CA PRO A 150 -0.09 7.61 9.63
C PRO A 150 -0.17 9.06 9.18
N TRP A 151 0.93 9.83 9.32
CA TRP A 151 0.97 11.21 8.85
C TRP A 151 0.83 11.31 7.33
N LEU A 152 1.58 10.49 6.57
CA LEU A 152 1.57 10.50 5.12
C LEU A 152 0.18 10.10 4.60
N CYS A 153 -0.34 8.95 5.05
CA CYS A 153 -1.67 8.47 4.64
C CYS A 153 -2.77 9.46 5.04
N GLY A 154 -2.74 10.00 6.25
CA GLY A 154 -3.72 11.00 6.69
C GLY A 154 -3.67 12.27 5.83
N SER A 155 -2.48 12.77 5.51
CA SER A 155 -2.31 13.96 4.66
C SER A 155 -2.78 13.70 3.23
N MET A 156 -2.50 12.53 2.67
CA MET A 156 -2.97 12.15 1.34
C MET A 156 -4.49 12.04 1.28
N ILE A 157 -5.12 11.38 2.27
CA ILE A 157 -6.59 11.29 2.38
C ILE A 157 -7.21 12.68 2.44
N GLU A 158 -6.68 13.55 3.30
CA GLU A 158 -7.16 14.93 3.43
C GLU A 158 -7.10 15.67 2.08
N LEU A 159 -6.00 15.54 1.34
CA LEU A 159 -5.84 16.20 0.05
C LEU A 159 -6.70 15.60 -1.05
N LEU A 160 -6.83 14.27 -1.11
CA LEU A 160 -7.67 13.59 -2.09
C LEU A 160 -9.14 13.92 -1.89
N ARG A 161 -9.61 13.97 -0.63
CA ARG A 161 -11.00 14.35 -0.30
C ARG A 161 -11.39 15.77 -0.74
N ARG A 162 -10.41 16.66 -0.87
CA ARG A 162 -10.60 18.04 -1.37
C ARG A 162 -10.60 18.14 -2.90
N ARG A 163 -10.16 17.09 -3.61
CA ARG A 163 -9.99 17.09 -5.08
C ARG A 163 -11.20 16.53 -5.86
N GLY A 164 -12.37 16.46 -5.23
CA GLY A 164 -13.63 16.03 -5.85
C GLY A 164 -13.86 14.50 -5.89
N SER A 165 -14.96 14.08 -6.52
CA SER A 165 -15.56 12.72 -6.56
C SER A 165 -14.89 11.69 -5.63
N ARG A 166 -15.25 11.78 -4.35
CA ARG A 166 -14.67 10.94 -3.27
C ARG A 166 -14.97 9.46 -3.50
N ARG A 167 -16.18 9.17 -3.97
CA ARG A 167 -16.67 7.81 -4.23
C ARG A 167 -15.94 7.14 -5.39
N ALA A 168 -15.81 7.80 -6.54
CA ALA A 168 -15.09 7.21 -7.68
C ALA A 168 -13.61 6.95 -7.35
N GLN A 169 -12.99 7.84 -6.57
CA GLN A 169 -11.62 7.64 -6.07
C GLN A 169 -11.54 6.47 -5.09
N ALA A 170 -12.46 6.38 -4.12
CA ALA A 170 -12.54 5.28 -3.17
C ALA A 170 -12.69 3.92 -3.88
N GLU A 171 -13.58 3.83 -4.86
CA GLU A 171 -13.80 2.63 -5.68
C GLU A 171 -12.55 2.28 -6.50
N TYR A 172 -11.90 3.29 -7.11
CA TYR A 172 -10.66 3.10 -7.86
C TYR A 172 -9.54 2.51 -6.98
N TYR A 173 -9.28 3.10 -5.81
CA TYR A 173 -8.22 2.63 -4.92
C TYR A 173 -8.56 1.28 -4.30
N THR A 174 -9.82 1.03 -3.97
CA THR A 174 -10.30 -0.28 -3.51
C THR A 174 -10.06 -1.35 -4.57
N SER A 175 -10.47 -1.11 -5.82
CA SER A 175 -10.22 -2.03 -6.95
C SER A 175 -8.73 -2.33 -7.14
N ARG A 176 -7.87 -1.32 -7.02
CA ARG A 176 -6.41 -1.50 -7.10
C ARG A 176 -5.85 -2.32 -5.95
N SER A 177 -6.28 -2.05 -4.72
CA SER A 177 -5.86 -2.83 -3.54
C SER A 177 -6.28 -4.30 -3.64
N LEU A 178 -7.49 -4.59 -4.13
CA LEU A 178 -7.97 -5.95 -4.36
C LEU A 178 -7.17 -6.70 -5.43
N LYS A 179 -6.79 -6.02 -6.52
CA LYS A 179 -5.91 -6.61 -7.56
C LYS A 179 -4.53 -6.95 -6.99
N LEU A 180 -3.96 -6.05 -6.18
CA LEU A 180 -2.69 -6.30 -5.51
C LEU A 180 -2.80 -7.46 -4.51
N ALA A 181 -3.82 -7.47 -3.65
CA ALA A 181 -4.05 -8.55 -2.69
C ALA A 181 -4.26 -9.90 -3.40
N GLY A 182 -5.06 -9.93 -4.47
CA GLY A 182 -5.25 -11.13 -5.29
C GLY A 182 -3.95 -11.65 -5.87
N PHE A 183 -3.09 -10.78 -6.40
CA PHE A 183 -1.77 -11.17 -6.90
C PHE A 183 -0.84 -11.65 -5.77
N GLN A 184 -0.86 -11.02 -4.60
CA GLN A 184 -0.10 -11.47 -3.43
C GLN A 184 -0.57 -12.84 -2.91
N ILE A 185 -1.88 -13.12 -2.95
CA ILE A 185 -2.43 -14.45 -2.64
C ILE A 185 -1.94 -15.48 -3.66
N LEU A 186 -1.92 -15.16 -4.96
CA LEU A 186 -1.38 -16.06 -5.98
C LEU A 186 0.11 -16.37 -5.74
N LEU A 187 0.91 -15.36 -5.39
CA LEU A 187 2.33 -15.55 -5.03
C LEU A 187 2.48 -16.44 -3.79
N LEU A 188 1.65 -16.24 -2.78
CA LEU A 188 1.63 -17.08 -1.58
C LEU A 188 1.30 -18.53 -1.93
N VAL A 189 0.22 -18.77 -2.69
CA VAL A 189 -0.20 -20.12 -3.09
C VAL A 189 0.87 -20.79 -3.94
N ALA A 190 1.48 -20.07 -4.88
CA ALA A 190 2.56 -20.59 -5.70
C ALA A 190 3.78 -20.97 -4.84
N ALA A 191 4.20 -20.11 -3.91
CA ALA A 191 5.33 -20.37 -3.02
C ALA A 191 5.07 -21.55 -2.08
N VAL A 192 3.86 -21.66 -1.52
CA VAL A 192 3.44 -22.81 -0.70
C VAL A 192 3.40 -24.10 -1.52
N GLY A 193 2.89 -24.04 -2.76
CA GLY A 193 2.83 -25.19 -3.68
C GLY A 193 4.21 -25.72 -4.08
N GLN A 194 5.24 -24.88 -4.05
CA GLN A 194 6.64 -25.29 -4.26
C GLN A 194 7.31 -25.88 -3.00
N GLY A 195 6.57 -25.99 -1.90
CA GLY A 195 7.05 -26.50 -0.62
C GLY A 195 7.79 -25.46 0.22
N ILE A 196 7.65 -25.61 1.54
CA ILE A 196 8.40 -24.85 2.56
C ILE A 196 9.25 -25.84 3.35
N ASN A 197 10.57 -25.79 3.14
CA ASN A 197 11.55 -26.65 3.81
C ASN A 197 12.69 -25.83 4.42
N ARG A 198 12.39 -25.18 5.56
CA ARG A 198 13.36 -24.49 6.42
C ARG A 198 14.40 -23.70 5.62
N LYS A 199 15.69 -23.92 5.86
CA LYS A 199 16.79 -23.15 5.28
C LYS A 199 16.87 -23.25 3.76
N GLU A 200 16.51 -24.39 3.18
CA GLU A 200 16.63 -24.64 1.74
C GLU A 200 15.71 -23.72 0.93
N THR A 201 14.49 -23.49 1.42
CA THR A 201 13.50 -22.66 0.73
C THR A 201 13.52 -21.21 1.18
N TYR A 202 14.19 -20.89 2.29
CA TYR A 202 14.19 -19.55 2.88
C TYR A 202 14.59 -18.44 1.89
N PRO A 203 15.69 -18.55 1.11
CA PRO A 203 16.04 -17.51 0.12
C PRO A 203 14.92 -17.22 -0.88
N ARG A 204 14.27 -18.27 -1.40
CA ARG A 204 13.18 -18.13 -2.37
C ARG A 204 11.94 -17.47 -1.74
N ILE A 205 11.57 -17.90 -0.52
CA ILE A 205 10.45 -17.32 0.22
C ILE A 205 10.72 -15.85 0.56
N TYR A 206 11.93 -15.53 1.03
CA TYR A 206 12.31 -14.17 1.35
C TYR A 206 12.31 -13.28 0.09
N ALA A 207 12.78 -13.78 -1.06
CA ALA A 207 12.70 -13.06 -2.33
C ALA A 207 11.25 -12.77 -2.77
N THR A 208 10.35 -13.75 -2.56
CA THR A 208 8.91 -13.59 -2.79
C THR A 208 8.33 -12.51 -1.88
N PHE A 209 8.70 -12.54 -0.60
CA PHE A 209 8.31 -11.52 0.38
C PHE A 209 8.79 -10.12 -0.03
N VAL A 210 10.06 -9.97 -0.43
CA VAL A 210 10.64 -8.69 -0.87
C VAL A 210 9.83 -8.10 -2.04
N PHE A 211 9.53 -8.91 -3.06
CA PHE A 211 8.68 -8.47 -4.16
C PHE A 211 7.27 -8.11 -3.72
N SER A 212 6.65 -8.96 -2.90
CA SER A 212 5.28 -8.78 -2.45
C SER A 212 5.11 -7.53 -1.58
N ALA A 213 6.06 -7.29 -0.67
CA ALA A 213 6.11 -6.08 0.15
C ALA A 213 6.34 -4.83 -0.69
N SER A 214 7.24 -4.86 -1.68
CA SER A 214 7.52 -3.69 -2.51
C SER A 214 6.27 -3.19 -3.24
N MET A 215 5.39 -4.09 -3.70
CA MET A 215 4.15 -3.72 -4.37
C MET A 215 3.22 -2.89 -3.48
N SER A 216 3.01 -3.29 -2.22
CA SER A 216 2.13 -2.58 -1.28
C SER A 216 2.61 -1.14 -1.03
N PHE A 217 3.91 -0.98 -0.78
CA PHE A 217 4.50 0.33 -0.46
C PHE A 217 4.67 1.21 -1.70
N ALA A 218 5.03 0.61 -2.84
CA ALA A 218 5.14 1.32 -4.11
C ALA A 218 3.79 1.89 -4.53
N TRP A 219 2.72 1.12 -4.41
CA TRP A 219 1.37 1.60 -4.73
C TRP A 219 1.01 2.86 -3.93
N LYS A 220 1.23 2.85 -2.61
CA LYS A 220 1.05 4.03 -1.75
C LYS A 220 1.91 5.23 -2.21
N TYR A 221 3.18 5.01 -2.56
CA TYR A 221 4.04 6.09 -3.04
C TYR A 221 3.62 6.63 -4.41
N MET A 222 3.08 5.79 -5.28
CA MET A 222 2.55 6.22 -6.58
C MET A 222 1.31 7.10 -6.41
N ILE A 223 0.44 6.81 -5.45
CA ILE A 223 -0.68 7.71 -5.08
C ILE A 223 -0.13 9.06 -4.63
N ALA A 224 0.88 9.06 -3.74
CA ALA A 224 1.50 10.29 -3.24
C ALA A 224 2.07 11.17 -4.37
N ILE A 225 2.77 10.56 -5.33
CA ILE A 225 3.44 11.27 -6.41
C ILE A 225 2.44 11.72 -7.47
N PHE A 226 1.61 10.82 -7.99
CA PHE A 226 0.78 11.12 -9.17
C PHE A 226 -0.57 11.73 -8.82
N ASP A 227 -1.22 11.25 -7.76
CA ASP A 227 -2.59 11.64 -7.46
C ASP A 227 -2.64 12.80 -6.45
N VAL A 228 -1.69 12.85 -5.51
CA VAL A 228 -1.60 13.91 -4.48
C VAL A 228 -0.68 15.05 -4.90
N ALA A 229 0.55 14.77 -5.33
CA ALA A 229 1.43 15.83 -5.81
C ALA A 229 1.13 16.27 -7.25
N ALA A 230 0.14 15.64 -7.91
CA ALA A 230 -0.31 15.96 -9.27
C ALA A 230 0.83 16.01 -10.29
N VAL A 231 1.87 15.17 -10.10
CA VAL A 231 3.00 15.11 -11.04
C VAL A 231 2.47 14.68 -12.40
N ASN A 232 2.61 15.56 -13.40
CA ASN A 232 2.07 15.32 -14.72
C ASN A 232 2.79 14.14 -15.38
N ARG A 233 2.04 13.07 -15.68
CA ARG A 233 2.58 11.83 -16.29
C ARG A 233 3.25 12.11 -17.64
N ARG A 234 2.76 13.06 -18.42
CA ARG A 234 3.34 13.45 -19.71
C ARG A 234 4.65 14.22 -19.54
N GLU A 235 4.76 15.04 -18.49
CA GLU A 235 6.00 15.74 -18.16
C GLU A 235 7.04 14.79 -17.57
N ALA A 236 6.61 13.85 -16.72
CA ALA A 236 7.45 12.78 -16.22
C ALA A 236 8.06 11.96 -17.36
N ALA A 237 7.25 11.58 -18.35
CA ALA A 237 7.72 10.87 -19.54
C ALA A 237 8.70 11.69 -20.41
N LYS A 238 8.65 13.02 -20.32
CA LYS A 238 9.54 13.96 -21.03
C LYS A 238 10.68 14.49 -20.16
N LEU A 239 10.89 13.94 -18.96
CA LEU A 239 11.89 14.38 -17.98
C LEU A 239 11.78 15.86 -17.58
N ARG A 240 10.59 16.46 -17.71
CA ARG A 240 10.31 17.86 -17.32
C ARG A 240 9.85 17.94 -15.87
N LEU A 241 10.59 17.29 -14.98
CA LEU A 241 10.27 17.21 -13.57
C LEU A 241 11.14 18.18 -12.78
N SER A 242 10.58 18.74 -11.70
CA SER A 242 11.42 19.36 -10.68
C SER A 242 12.38 18.32 -10.07
N CYS A 243 13.52 18.79 -9.55
CA CYS A 243 14.53 17.92 -8.95
C CYS A 243 13.95 16.98 -7.88
N ILE A 244 13.00 17.46 -7.07
CA ILE A 244 12.39 16.65 -6.01
C ILE A 244 11.41 15.61 -6.54
N GLN A 245 10.65 15.92 -7.60
CA GLN A 245 9.77 14.95 -8.27
C GLN A 245 10.59 13.86 -8.96
N ALA A 246 11.68 14.25 -9.64
CA ALA A 246 12.62 13.32 -10.25
C ALA A 246 13.25 12.40 -9.20
N THR A 247 13.73 12.96 -8.08
CA THR A 247 14.32 12.18 -6.98
C THR A 247 13.31 11.20 -6.39
N ALA A 248 12.07 11.62 -6.13
CA ALA A 248 11.02 10.73 -5.65
C ALA A 248 10.76 9.57 -6.63
N LEU A 249 10.65 9.85 -7.94
CA LEU A 249 10.41 8.84 -8.95
C LEU A 249 11.58 7.87 -9.14
N ILE A 250 12.82 8.35 -9.10
CA ILE A 250 14.00 7.50 -9.21
C ILE A 250 14.09 6.56 -8.01
N LEU A 251 13.89 7.06 -6.79
CA LEU A 251 13.99 6.23 -5.58
C LEU A 251 12.86 5.22 -5.49
N VAL A 252 11.61 5.62 -5.80
CA VAL A 252 10.47 4.70 -5.86
C VAL A 252 10.64 3.70 -7.02
N GLY A 253 11.20 4.12 -8.16
CA GLY A 253 11.54 3.25 -9.28
C GLY A 253 12.58 2.21 -8.88
N ALA A 254 13.66 2.60 -8.20
CA ALA A 254 14.68 1.69 -7.69
C ALA A 254 14.11 0.72 -6.62
N PHE A 255 13.18 1.20 -5.79
CA PHE A 255 12.43 0.37 -4.85
C PHE A 255 11.58 -0.70 -5.55
N VAL A 256 10.88 -0.33 -6.63
CA VAL A 256 10.11 -1.29 -7.44
C VAL A 256 11.02 -2.27 -8.16
N LEU A 257 12.11 -1.79 -8.78
CA LEU A 257 13.06 -2.61 -9.51
C LEU A 257 13.76 -3.63 -8.61
N SER A 258 14.15 -3.24 -7.40
CA SER A 258 14.70 -4.19 -6.41
C SER A 258 13.67 -5.25 -6.00
N GLY A 259 12.41 -4.86 -5.79
CA GLY A 259 11.33 -5.84 -5.63
C GLY A 259 11.19 -6.79 -6.82
N LEU A 260 11.24 -6.29 -8.05
CA LEU A 260 11.16 -7.09 -9.26
C LEU A 260 12.35 -8.06 -9.40
N CYS A 261 13.55 -7.66 -8.98
CA CYS A 261 14.68 -8.58 -8.84
C CYS A 261 14.35 -9.71 -7.86
N GLY A 262 13.65 -9.41 -6.76
CA GLY A 262 13.11 -10.42 -5.83
C GLY A 262 12.17 -11.42 -6.52
N TYR A 263 11.30 -10.96 -7.41
CA TYR A 263 10.44 -11.85 -8.20
C TYR A 263 11.26 -12.78 -9.11
N VAL A 264 12.23 -12.25 -9.84
CA VAL A 264 13.10 -13.04 -10.72
C VAL A 264 13.94 -14.05 -9.92
N LEU A 265 14.41 -13.69 -8.73
CA LEU A 265 15.11 -14.62 -7.85
C LEU A 265 14.17 -15.68 -7.29
N SER A 266 12.91 -15.33 -6.99
CA SER A 266 11.93 -16.28 -6.44
C SER A 266 11.52 -17.38 -7.43
N SER A 267 11.69 -17.17 -8.74
CA SER A 267 11.42 -18.19 -9.75
C SER A 267 12.57 -19.18 -9.94
N GLN A 268 13.73 -18.91 -9.35
CA GLN A 268 14.87 -19.84 -9.35
C GLN A 268 14.60 -20.97 -8.37
N LYS A 269 15.03 -22.19 -8.72
CA LYS A 269 14.92 -23.34 -7.82
C LYS A 269 15.70 -23.11 -6.53
N GLU A 270 16.92 -22.60 -6.65
CA GLU A 270 17.89 -22.38 -5.56
C GLU A 270 18.58 -21.01 -5.73
N PRO A 271 17.91 -19.89 -5.41
CA PRO A 271 18.50 -18.58 -5.56
C PRO A 271 19.63 -18.36 -4.55
N PRO A 272 20.75 -17.70 -4.93
CA PRO A 272 21.85 -17.45 -4.01
C PRO A 272 21.41 -16.56 -2.83
N GLY A 273 21.49 -17.08 -1.60
CA GLY A 273 21.01 -16.39 -0.39
C GLY A 273 21.63 -15.00 -0.19
N ALA A 274 22.92 -14.84 -0.48
CA ALA A 274 23.60 -13.55 -0.39
C ALA A 274 23.01 -12.49 -1.35
N VAL A 275 22.65 -12.91 -2.57
CA VAL A 275 22.04 -12.03 -3.59
C VAL A 275 20.62 -11.64 -3.17
N VAL A 276 19.84 -12.61 -2.69
CA VAL A 276 18.49 -12.35 -2.15
C VAL A 276 18.52 -11.35 -1.01
N LEU A 277 19.45 -11.52 -0.06
CA LEU A 277 19.62 -10.58 1.05
C LEU A 277 20.02 -9.21 0.54
N LEU A 278 20.98 -9.10 -0.38
CA LEU A 278 21.39 -7.83 -0.98
C LEU A 278 20.19 -7.11 -1.61
N VAL A 279 19.38 -7.82 -2.40
CA VAL A 279 18.18 -7.27 -3.03
C VAL A 279 17.20 -6.74 -1.97
N GLY A 280 16.99 -7.49 -0.88
CA GLY A 280 16.17 -7.04 0.24
C GLY A 280 16.72 -5.77 0.91
N HIS A 281 18.03 -5.66 1.10
CA HIS A 281 18.66 -4.46 1.67
C HIS A 281 18.54 -3.26 0.73
N VAL A 282 18.75 -3.44 -0.58
CA VAL A 282 18.57 -2.38 -1.58
C VAL A 282 17.12 -1.91 -1.61
N MET A 283 16.15 -2.84 -1.54
CA MET A 283 14.74 -2.50 -1.41
C MET A 283 14.49 -1.66 -0.15
N LEU A 284 14.98 -2.07 1.02
CA LEU A 284 14.81 -1.29 2.25
C LEU A 284 15.45 0.09 2.13
N ALA A 285 16.70 0.19 1.67
CA ALA A 285 17.43 1.44 1.55
C ALA A 285 16.75 2.44 0.59
N THR A 286 16.26 1.96 -0.56
CA THR A 286 15.53 2.80 -1.52
C THR A 286 14.14 3.19 -1.01
N GLY A 287 13.45 2.28 -0.31
CA GLY A 287 12.16 2.55 0.33
C GLY A 287 12.24 3.59 1.45
N PHE A 288 13.30 3.54 2.27
CA PHE A 288 13.57 4.54 3.31
C PHE A 288 14.03 5.87 2.73
N SER A 289 14.92 5.84 1.74
CA SER A 289 15.35 7.06 1.06
C SER A 289 14.18 7.79 0.39
N SER A 290 13.16 7.05 -0.07
CA SER A 290 11.95 7.63 -0.69
C SER A 290 11.08 8.43 0.29
N ILE A 291 11.20 8.19 1.60
CA ILE A 291 10.37 8.83 2.64
C ILE A 291 10.45 10.36 2.57
N VAL A 292 11.68 10.88 2.44
CA VAL A 292 11.96 12.32 2.46
C VAL A 292 11.37 13.05 1.25
N PRO A 293 11.71 12.69 -0.01
CA PRO A 293 11.18 13.40 -1.17
C PRO A 293 9.67 13.19 -1.34
N VAL A 294 9.15 11.98 -1.10
CA VAL A 294 7.69 11.73 -1.18
C VAL A 294 6.94 12.51 -0.09
N GLY A 295 7.45 12.50 1.15
CA GLY A 295 6.87 13.29 2.23
C GLY A 295 6.88 14.78 1.90
N ARG A 296 7.97 15.29 1.34
CA ARG A 296 8.07 16.69 0.94
C ARG A 296 7.10 17.04 -0.19
N LEU A 297 6.88 16.16 -1.17
CA LEU A 297 5.88 16.35 -2.21
C LEU A 297 4.47 16.50 -1.63
N VAL A 298 4.08 15.61 -0.73
CA VAL A 298 2.77 15.66 -0.05
C VAL A 298 2.65 16.92 0.82
N TRP A 299 3.71 17.29 1.53
CA TRP A 299 3.77 18.52 2.32
C TRP A 299 3.55 19.75 1.45
N VAL A 300 4.29 19.88 0.34
CA VAL A 300 4.17 21.02 -0.60
C VAL A 300 2.75 21.08 -1.17
N ALA A 301 2.19 19.95 -1.60
CA ALA A 301 0.80 19.89 -2.08
C ALA A 301 -0.21 20.38 -1.04
N ARG A 302 0.02 20.10 0.25
CA ARG A 302 -0.82 20.59 1.35
C ARG A 302 -0.76 22.10 1.54
N TYR A 303 0.43 22.69 1.41
CA TYR A 303 0.63 24.13 1.61
C TYR A 303 0.11 24.99 0.46
N HIS A 304 0.24 24.54 -0.78
CA HIS A 304 -0.25 25.30 -1.94
C HIS A 304 -1.77 25.34 -1.98
N HIS A 305 -2.45 24.24 -1.66
CA HIS A 305 -3.92 24.23 -1.57
C HIS A 305 -4.47 25.11 -0.44
N GLY A 306 -3.74 25.27 0.67
CA GLY A 306 -4.15 26.17 1.75
C GLY A 306 -4.05 27.66 1.43
N ARG A 307 -3.46 28.05 0.29
CA ARG A 307 -3.35 29.46 -0.15
C ARG A 307 -4.45 29.88 -1.12
N ASP A 308 -5.01 28.94 -1.87
CA ASP A 308 -6.07 29.24 -2.85
C ASP A 308 -7.47 29.37 -2.19
N ASP A 309 -7.61 28.92 -0.93
CA ASP A 309 -8.85 29.03 -0.14
C ASP A 309 -8.90 30.28 0.77
N SER A 310 -7.91 31.17 0.70
CA SER A 310 -7.95 32.45 1.43
C SER A 310 -8.69 33.50 0.59
N PRO A 311 -9.86 34.00 1.01
CA PRO A 311 -10.47 35.14 0.34
C PRO A 311 -9.54 36.35 0.52
N ALA A 312 -9.13 36.94 -0.60
CA ALA A 312 -8.61 38.31 -0.63
C ALA A 312 -9.74 39.31 -0.38
#